data_AF-A0A9P7WQH1-F1
#
_entry.id   AF-A0A9P7WQH1-F1
#
_cell.length_a   1.000
_cell.length_b   1.000
_cell.length_c   1.000
_cell.angle_alpha   90.00
_cell.angle_beta   90.00
_cell.angle_gamma   90.00
#
_symmetry.space_group_name_H-M   'P 1'
#
loop_
_entity.id
_entity.type
_entity.pdbx_description
1 polymer ?
#
loop_
_entity_poly.entity_id
_entity_poly.type
_entity_poly.pdbx_seq_one_letter_code
_entity_poly.pdbx_strand_id
1 'polypeptide(L)'
;MNVFSFVPTEDGGFFISSFSSTSWENIPPALNLAAKNAHSAGERFSSVSVGLDGNYFMATRKGNVQYGYTDFPHILKIIEDDNIANPTGALSINHFRWVTFAPDQEGFFACYVLSDGTERYGWDKIPESLEKVVENRSSISCVSMGQNGSWVVLSPGEEPMWERVPQKLEEILMQPEPVKSVYLSLDDERQWFMEYEDGRTLMLTPNAWNKKIKPHLDDPDTTALELEYAYALQANVGSSSYRVF
;
A
#
# COMPACT_ATOMS: atom_id res chain seq x y z
N MET A 1 -4.31 -13.25 3.01
CA MET A 1 -3.95 -12.06 2.22
C MET A 1 -4.35 -10.89 3.05
N ASN A 2 -3.35 -10.15 3.50
CA ASN A 2 -3.60 -8.99 4.31
C ASN A 2 -3.84 -7.79 3.39
N VAL A 3 -4.81 -6.97 3.75
CA VAL A 3 -5.01 -5.62 3.23
C VAL A 3 -4.46 -4.70 4.30
N PHE A 4 -3.46 -3.91 3.97
CA PHE A 4 -2.84 -2.96 4.88
C PHE A 4 -2.91 -1.55 4.28
N SER A 5 -3.01 -0.53 5.12
CA SER A 5 -2.78 0.86 4.72
C SER A 5 -2.26 1.63 5.92
N PHE A 6 -1.22 2.43 5.70
CA PHE A 6 -0.92 3.54 6.59
C PHE A 6 -2.03 4.60 6.48
N VAL A 7 -2.25 5.32 7.57
CA VAL A 7 -3.20 6.41 7.62
C VAL A 7 -2.43 7.66 8.05
N PRO A 8 -2.18 8.58 7.11
CA PRO A 8 -1.39 9.76 7.42
C PRO A 8 -2.20 10.74 8.27
N THR A 9 -1.97 10.71 9.57
CA THR A 9 -2.56 11.66 10.52
C THR A 9 -1.48 12.16 11.47
N GLU A 10 -1.73 13.24 12.21
CA GLU A 10 -0.74 13.78 13.17
C GLU A 10 -0.30 12.74 14.21
N ASP A 11 -1.21 11.87 14.63
CA ASP A 11 -0.95 10.77 15.56
C ASP A 11 -0.53 9.45 14.87
N GLY A 12 -0.49 9.46 13.54
CA GLY A 12 -0.41 8.29 12.67
C GLY A 12 -1.62 7.35 12.84
N GLY A 13 -1.84 6.49 11.84
CA GLY A 13 -2.81 5.41 11.97
C GLY A 13 -2.56 4.27 11.01
N PHE A 14 -3.39 3.25 11.11
CA PHE A 14 -3.35 2.10 10.21
C PHE A 14 -4.75 1.55 9.96
N PHE A 15 -4.87 0.84 8.85
CA PHE A 15 -5.94 -0.10 8.57
C PHE A 15 -5.31 -1.47 8.28
N ILE A 16 -5.83 -2.52 8.90
CA ILE A 16 -5.44 -3.89 8.58
C ILE A 16 -6.66 -4.81 8.52
N SER A 17 -6.74 -5.62 7.48
CA SER A 17 -7.70 -6.70 7.38
C SER A 17 -7.03 -7.96 6.86
N SER A 18 -7.39 -9.09 7.44
CA SER A 18 -7.07 -10.41 6.92
C SER A 18 -8.35 -11.21 6.66
N PHE A 19 -8.23 -12.52 6.43
CA PHE A 19 -9.41 -13.35 6.23
C PHE A 19 -10.25 -13.54 7.48
N SER A 20 -9.62 -13.45 8.65
CA SER A 20 -10.22 -13.81 9.94
C SER A 20 -10.61 -12.59 10.77
N SER A 21 -9.99 -11.44 10.54
CA SER A 21 -10.18 -10.27 11.40
C SER A 21 -9.79 -8.95 10.72
N THR A 22 -10.29 -7.86 11.28
CA THR A 22 -10.06 -6.50 10.79
C THR A 22 -9.89 -5.56 11.97
N SER A 23 -8.97 -4.60 11.86
CA SER A 23 -8.75 -3.56 12.85
C SER A 23 -8.20 -2.30 12.19
N TRP A 24 -8.43 -1.17 12.81
CA TRP A 24 -7.95 0.11 12.34
C TRP A 24 -7.84 1.09 13.49
N GLU A 25 -6.99 2.09 13.30
CA GLU A 25 -6.75 3.17 14.25
C GLU A 25 -6.57 4.48 13.49
N ASN A 26 -7.18 5.54 14.01
CA ASN A 26 -7.06 6.91 13.50
C ASN A 26 -7.43 7.11 12.01
N ILE A 27 -8.27 6.24 11.43
CA ILE A 27 -8.77 6.40 10.05
C ILE A 27 -9.77 7.56 9.90
N PRO A 28 -9.91 8.16 8.70
CA PRO A 28 -10.90 9.19 8.40
C PRO A 28 -12.33 8.77 8.82
N PRO A 29 -13.16 9.68 9.39
CA PRO A 29 -14.50 9.33 9.88
C PRO A 29 -15.41 8.68 8.82
N ALA A 30 -15.33 9.13 7.57
CA ALA A 30 -16.08 8.56 6.46
C ALA A 30 -15.60 7.12 6.14
N LEU A 31 -14.28 6.88 6.09
CA LEU A 31 -13.71 5.54 5.96
C LEU A 31 -14.10 4.64 7.15
N ASN A 32 -14.14 5.17 8.36
CA ASN A 32 -14.56 4.42 9.56
C ASN A 32 -16.01 3.94 9.45
N LEU A 33 -16.92 4.82 8.99
CA LEU A 33 -18.31 4.43 8.76
C LEU A 33 -18.42 3.39 7.64
N ALA A 34 -17.70 3.60 6.54
CA ALA A 34 -17.64 2.67 5.40
C ALA A 34 -17.15 1.27 5.82
N ALA A 35 -16.03 1.22 6.54
CA ALA A 35 -15.42 -0.02 7.03
C ALA A 35 -16.33 -0.76 8.02
N LYS A 36 -16.97 -0.04 8.95
CA LYS A 36 -17.95 -0.63 9.88
C LYS A 36 -19.13 -1.25 9.13
N ASN A 37 -19.69 -0.54 8.16
CA ASN A 37 -20.81 -1.04 7.36
C ASN A 37 -20.44 -2.29 6.56
N ALA A 38 -19.28 -2.28 5.89
CA ALA A 38 -18.77 -3.43 5.15
C ALA A 38 -18.51 -4.64 6.07
N HIS A 39 -17.88 -4.40 7.22
CA HIS A 39 -17.61 -5.44 8.22
C HIS A 39 -18.90 -6.04 8.80
N SER A 40 -19.89 -5.21 9.17
CA SER A 40 -21.19 -5.67 9.66
C SER A 40 -22.00 -6.44 8.59
N ALA A 41 -21.77 -6.16 7.30
CA ALA A 41 -22.35 -6.90 6.18
C ALA A 41 -21.57 -8.19 5.81
N GLY A 42 -20.55 -8.56 6.59
CA GLY A 42 -19.71 -9.73 6.36
C GLY A 42 -18.89 -9.64 5.08
N GLU A 43 -18.58 -8.42 4.63
CA GLU A 43 -17.75 -8.20 3.44
C GLU A 43 -16.27 -8.33 3.76
N ARG A 44 -15.51 -8.77 2.77
CA ARG A 44 -14.06 -8.88 2.86
C ARG A 44 -13.42 -7.77 2.06
N PHE A 45 -12.55 -7.01 2.70
CA PHE A 45 -11.76 -5.97 2.03
C PHE A 45 -10.82 -6.63 1.02
N SER A 46 -10.66 -5.98 -0.14
CA SER A 46 -9.70 -6.37 -1.18
C SER A 46 -8.62 -5.32 -1.37
N SER A 47 -8.92 -4.06 -1.08
CA SER A 47 -7.95 -2.96 -1.12
C SER A 47 -8.44 -1.82 -0.22
N VAL A 48 -7.51 -1.20 0.49
CA VAL A 48 -7.73 0.06 1.22
C VAL A 48 -6.48 0.90 1.03
N SER A 49 -6.66 2.18 0.74
CA SER A 49 -5.58 3.16 0.74
C SER A 49 -6.09 4.50 1.26
N VAL A 50 -5.22 5.24 1.95
CA VAL A 50 -5.53 6.55 2.52
C VAL A 50 -4.43 7.54 2.14
N GLY A 51 -4.82 8.65 1.54
CA GLY A 51 -3.94 9.78 1.20
C GLY A 51 -3.85 10.82 2.33
N LEU A 52 -2.92 11.79 2.19
CA LEU A 52 -2.58 12.78 3.23
C LEU A 52 -3.77 13.62 3.73
N ASP A 53 -4.77 13.89 2.91
CA ASP A 53 -5.92 14.75 3.30
C ASP A 53 -7.11 13.97 3.86
N GLY A 54 -6.90 12.72 4.27
CA GLY A 54 -7.98 11.81 4.69
C GLY A 54 -8.84 11.30 3.52
N ASN A 55 -8.42 11.62 2.30
CA ASN A 55 -8.85 10.98 1.07
C ASN A 55 -8.61 9.48 1.16
N TYR A 56 -9.57 8.67 0.69
CA TYR A 56 -9.43 7.22 0.77
C TYR A 56 -10.06 6.52 -0.43
N PHE A 57 -9.56 5.31 -0.68
CA PHE A 57 -10.16 4.31 -1.54
C PHE A 57 -10.35 3.03 -0.73
N MET A 58 -11.50 2.39 -0.90
CA MET A 58 -11.84 1.13 -0.26
C MET A 58 -12.60 0.26 -1.25
N ALA A 59 -12.13 -0.96 -1.46
CA ALA A 59 -12.82 -1.97 -2.26
C ALA A 59 -13.05 -3.24 -1.44
N THR A 60 -14.18 -3.92 -1.68
CA THR A 60 -14.49 -5.23 -1.12
C THR A 60 -14.59 -6.29 -2.20
N ARG A 61 -14.43 -7.56 -1.83
CA ARG A 61 -14.56 -8.71 -2.74
C ARG A 61 -15.95 -8.89 -3.34
N LYS A 62 -16.99 -8.21 -2.82
CA LYS A 62 -18.32 -8.18 -3.42
C LYS A 62 -18.43 -7.14 -4.55
N GLY A 63 -17.34 -6.41 -4.84
CA GLY A 63 -17.32 -5.33 -5.82
C GLY A 63 -17.84 -4.00 -5.27
N ASN A 64 -18.06 -3.88 -3.95
CA ASN A 64 -18.43 -2.60 -3.36
C ASN A 64 -17.18 -1.74 -3.26
N VAL A 65 -17.21 -0.59 -3.95
CA VAL A 65 -16.14 0.40 -3.92
C VAL A 65 -16.66 1.68 -3.28
N GLN A 66 -15.91 2.22 -2.33
CA GLN A 66 -16.18 3.51 -1.68
C GLN A 66 -14.92 4.37 -1.74
N TYR A 67 -15.11 5.67 -1.85
CA TYR A 67 -14.02 6.64 -1.87
C TYR A 67 -14.45 7.92 -1.16
N GLY A 68 -13.49 8.58 -0.52
CA GLY A 68 -13.68 9.87 0.14
C GLY A 68 -13.18 11.06 -0.69
N TYR A 69 -12.72 10.81 -1.91
CA TYR A 69 -12.02 11.78 -2.74
C TYR A 69 -13.00 12.77 -3.39
N THR A 70 -12.88 14.07 -3.08
CA THR A 70 -13.68 15.13 -3.73
C THR A 70 -13.39 15.24 -5.23
N ASP A 71 -12.19 14.84 -5.66
CA ASP A 71 -11.75 14.88 -7.05
C ASP A 71 -11.68 13.49 -7.70
N PHE A 72 -12.43 12.49 -7.22
CA PHE A 72 -12.50 11.18 -7.91
C PHE A 72 -12.94 11.28 -9.37
N PRO A 73 -13.82 12.24 -9.76
CA PRO A 73 -14.07 12.52 -11.16
C PRO A 73 -12.81 12.85 -11.97
N HIS A 74 -11.74 13.39 -11.36
CA HIS A 74 -10.45 13.62 -12.00
C HIS A 74 -9.73 12.30 -12.33
N ILE A 75 -9.72 11.33 -11.39
CA ILE A 75 -9.16 10.00 -11.60
C ILE A 75 -9.86 9.30 -12.77
N LEU A 76 -11.20 9.32 -12.77
CA LEU A 76 -12.00 8.77 -13.87
C LEU A 76 -11.70 9.48 -15.17
N LYS A 77 -11.63 10.82 -15.17
CA LYS A 77 -11.37 11.62 -16.36
C LYS A 77 -9.98 11.36 -16.95
N ILE A 78 -8.92 11.30 -16.14
CA ILE A 78 -7.57 10.98 -16.62
C ILE A 78 -7.57 9.62 -17.30
N ILE A 79 -8.24 8.64 -16.69
CA ILE A 79 -8.29 7.29 -17.23
C ILE A 79 -9.18 7.22 -18.49
N GLU A 80 -10.26 8.00 -18.56
CA GLU A 80 -11.08 8.15 -19.77
C GLU A 80 -10.30 8.83 -20.90
N ASP A 81 -9.50 9.85 -20.60
CA ASP A 81 -8.68 10.60 -21.55
C ASP A 81 -7.50 9.76 -22.07
N ASP A 82 -6.89 8.90 -21.24
CA ASP A 82 -5.86 7.93 -21.67
C ASP A 82 -6.44 6.77 -22.50
N ASN A 83 -7.75 6.48 -22.36
CA ASN A 83 -8.48 5.53 -23.20
C ASN A 83 -8.89 6.16 -24.55
N ILE A 84 -7.94 6.78 -25.27
CA ILE A 84 -8.09 7.35 -26.63
C ILE A 84 -8.64 6.31 -27.64
N ALA A 85 -8.64 5.02 -27.30
CA ALA A 85 -9.28 3.94 -28.05
C ALA A 85 -10.48 3.31 -27.31
N ASN A 86 -11.41 4.13 -26.82
CA ASN A 86 -12.84 3.86 -26.70
C ASN A 86 -13.27 2.36 -26.60
N PRO A 87 -13.27 1.72 -25.42
CA PRO A 87 -13.83 0.39 -25.25
C PRO A 87 -15.26 0.52 -24.72
N THR A 88 -16.25 0.62 -25.60
CA THR A 88 -17.68 0.26 -25.36
C THR A 88 -18.19 0.35 -23.90
N GLY A 89 -18.16 1.54 -23.30
CA GLY A 89 -18.77 1.78 -21.98
C GLY A 89 -18.01 2.80 -21.13
N ALA A 90 -18.74 3.64 -20.38
CA ALA A 90 -18.14 4.53 -19.41
C ALA A 90 -17.49 3.71 -18.29
N LEU A 91 -16.24 4.03 -17.93
CA LEU A 91 -15.56 3.40 -16.81
C LEU A 91 -16.30 3.75 -15.51
N SER A 92 -16.90 2.75 -14.88
CA SER A 92 -17.45 2.88 -13.54
C SER A 92 -16.38 2.64 -12.47
N ILE A 93 -16.59 3.23 -11.29
CA ILE A 93 -15.77 3.00 -10.08
C ILE A 93 -15.60 1.51 -9.73
N ASN A 94 -16.56 0.66 -10.09
CA ASN A 94 -16.52 -0.77 -9.79
C ASN A 94 -15.45 -1.54 -10.58
N HIS A 95 -14.81 -0.89 -11.56
CA HIS A 95 -13.69 -1.47 -12.31
C HIS A 95 -12.36 -1.34 -11.58
N PHE A 96 -12.24 -0.46 -10.58
CA PHE A 96 -10.98 -0.27 -9.86
C PHE A 96 -10.72 -1.44 -8.91
N ARG A 97 -9.51 -2.02 -9.00
CA ARG A 97 -9.05 -3.05 -8.06
C ARG A 97 -8.36 -2.46 -6.87
N TRP A 98 -7.47 -1.50 -7.11
CA TRP A 98 -6.69 -0.83 -6.07
C TRP A 98 -6.21 0.52 -6.56
N VAL A 99 -5.98 1.42 -5.61
CA VAL A 99 -5.43 2.76 -5.81
C VAL A 99 -4.36 2.98 -4.75
N THR A 100 -3.28 3.64 -5.10
CA THR A 100 -2.26 4.13 -4.17
C THR A 100 -2.11 5.64 -4.37
N PHE A 101 -2.06 6.41 -3.28
CA PHE A 101 -1.97 7.86 -3.32
C PHE A 101 -0.52 8.31 -3.31
N ALA A 102 -0.21 9.35 -4.07
CA ALA A 102 1.08 10.01 -4.02
C ALA A 102 1.19 10.89 -2.76
N PRO A 103 2.40 11.15 -2.26
CA PRO A 103 2.64 11.97 -1.08
C PRO A 103 2.41 13.48 -1.31
N ASP A 104 2.10 13.93 -2.52
CA ASP A 104 1.91 15.35 -2.87
C ASP A 104 0.44 15.79 -2.83
N GLN A 105 -0.43 15.02 -2.16
CA GLN A 105 -1.88 15.25 -1.96
C GLN A 105 -2.75 15.10 -3.22
N GLU A 106 -2.18 15.29 -4.41
CA GLU A 106 -2.95 15.35 -5.66
C GLU A 106 -2.70 14.17 -6.60
N GLY A 107 -1.57 13.45 -6.45
CA GLY A 107 -1.24 12.33 -7.32
C GLY A 107 -1.79 10.98 -6.89
N PHE A 108 -1.84 10.05 -7.84
CA PHE A 108 -2.24 8.67 -7.60
C PHE A 108 -1.66 7.73 -8.65
N PHE A 109 -1.64 6.44 -8.31
CA PHE A 109 -1.52 5.34 -9.27
C PHE A 109 -2.68 4.36 -9.02
N ALA A 110 -3.34 3.91 -10.08
CA ALA A 110 -4.51 3.03 -9.99
C ALA A 110 -4.41 1.85 -10.95
N CYS A 111 -4.95 0.71 -10.50
CA CYS A 111 -5.21 -0.45 -11.35
C CYS A 111 -6.73 -0.64 -11.48
N TYR A 112 -7.18 -0.82 -12.72
CA TYR A 112 -8.57 -1.07 -13.05
C TYR A 112 -8.69 -2.19 -14.10
N VAL A 113 -9.86 -2.81 -14.16
CA VAL A 113 -10.14 -3.95 -15.04
C VAL A 113 -11.22 -3.56 -16.02
N LEU A 114 -10.92 -3.71 -17.31
CA LEU A 114 -11.88 -3.50 -18.38
C LEU A 114 -12.93 -4.63 -18.42
N SER A 115 -14.01 -4.43 -19.18
CA SER A 115 -15.10 -5.42 -19.29
C SER A 115 -14.66 -6.76 -19.89
N ASP A 116 -13.56 -6.78 -20.64
CA ASP A 116 -12.95 -8.01 -21.20
C ASP A 116 -12.05 -8.75 -20.20
N GLY A 117 -11.89 -8.22 -18.98
CA GLY A 117 -11.01 -8.76 -17.94
C GLY A 117 -9.57 -8.26 -18.01
N THR A 118 -9.22 -7.42 -18.99
CA THR A 118 -7.88 -6.87 -19.15
C THR A 118 -7.59 -5.87 -18.03
N GLU A 119 -6.46 -6.05 -17.32
CA GLU A 119 -5.95 -5.06 -16.37
C GLU A 119 -5.28 -3.90 -17.09
N ARG A 120 -5.53 -2.70 -16.59
CA ARG A 120 -4.94 -1.45 -17.06
C ARG A 120 -4.51 -0.61 -15.87
N TYR A 121 -3.57 0.28 -16.13
CA TYR A 121 -3.00 1.19 -15.15
C TYR A 121 -3.25 2.62 -15.60
N GLY A 122 -3.42 3.52 -14.64
CA GLY A 122 -3.52 4.95 -14.87
C GLY A 122 -2.95 5.69 -13.68
N TRP A 123 -2.31 6.83 -13.92
CA TRP A 123 -1.65 7.60 -12.89
C TRP A 123 -1.68 9.09 -13.21
N ASP A 124 -1.50 9.90 -12.18
CA ASP A 124 -1.27 11.34 -12.31
C ASP A 124 -0.35 11.80 -11.19
N LYS A 125 0.50 12.79 -11.49
CA LYS A 125 1.44 13.41 -10.54
C LYS A 125 2.22 12.40 -9.67
N ILE A 126 2.64 11.28 -10.26
CA ILE A 126 3.57 10.35 -9.61
C ILE A 126 5.02 10.82 -9.83
N PRO A 127 5.99 10.35 -9.02
CA PRO A 127 7.41 10.66 -9.27
C PRO A 127 7.84 10.27 -10.69
N GLU A 128 8.58 11.15 -11.38
CA GLU A 128 9.04 10.91 -12.77
C GLU A 128 9.84 9.61 -12.93
N SER A 129 10.60 9.23 -11.91
CA SER A 129 11.33 7.96 -11.91
C SER A 129 10.43 6.74 -11.79
N LEU A 130 9.31 6.86 -11.06
CA LEU A 130 8.29 5.82 -11.01
C LEU A 130 7.55 5.72 -12.35
N GLU A 131 7.21 6.86 -12.96
CA GLU A 131 6.55 6.93 -14.26
C GLU A 131 7.32 6.14 -15.33
N LYS A 132 8.62 6.37 -15.46
CA LYS A 132 9.50 5.62 -16.39
C LYS A 132 9.48 4.11 -16.14
N VAL A 133 9.31 3.68 -14.90
CA VAL A 133 9.27 2.24 -14.56
C VAL A 133 7.93 1.63 -14.93
N VAL A 134 6.83 2.33 -14.67
CA VAL A 134 5.48 1.79 -14.92
C VAL A 134 5.08 1.83 -16.40
N GLU A 135 5.56 2.82 -17.17
CA GLU A 135 5.36 2.89 -18.63
C GLU A 135 5.91 1.66 -19.37
N ASN A 136 6.98 1.07 -18.84
CA ASN A 136 7.69 -0.05 -19.47
C ASN A 136 7.24 -1.42 -18.96
N ARG A 137 6.19 -1.50 -18.12
CA ARG A 137 5.72 -2.74 -17.49
C ARG A 137 4.35 -3.14 -18.01
N SER A 138 4.20 -4.41 -18.38
CA SER A 138 2.92 -4.97 -18.85
C SER A 138 2.02 -5.49 -17.72
N SER A 139 2.59 -5.75 -16.54
CA SER A 139 1.84 -6.22 -15.38
C SER A 139 2.50 -5.74 -14.10
N ILE A 140 1.69 -5.24 -13.17
CA ILE A 140 2.10 -4.70 -11.88
C ILE A 140 1.16 -5.27 -10.82
N SER A 141 1.72 -5.95 -9.81
CA SER A 141 0.96 -6.53 -8.71
C SER A 141 0.87 -5.58 -7.51
N CYS A 142 1.84 -4.69 -7.34
CA CYS A 142 1.87 -3.72 -6.26
C CYS A 142 2.64 -2.46 -6.67
N VAL A 143 2.08 -1.30 -6.35
CA VAL A 143 2.80 -0.01 -6.31
C VAL A 143 2.59 0.59 -4.94
N SER A 144 3.67 1.00 -4.30
CA SER A 144 3.63 1.74 -3.05
C SER A 144 4.47 3.00 -3.18
N MET A 145 3.92 4.12 -2.73
CA MET A 145 4.60 5.40 -2.68
C MET A 145 4.66 5.85 -1.23
N GLY A 146 5.80 6.41 -0.82
CA GLY A 146 6.04 6.95 0.51
C GLY A 146 6.54 8.38 0.44
N GLN A 147 7.01 8.90 1.57
CA GLN A 147 7.60 10.22 1.63
C GLN A 147 8.86 10.37 0.78
N ASN A 148 9.23 11.63 0.52
CA ASN A 148 10.50 12.01 -0.11
C ASN A 148 10.72 11.37 -1.49
N GLY A 149 9.64 11.10 -2.22
CA GLY A 149 9.67 10.45 -3.54
C GLY A 149 10.09 8.98 -3.50
N SER A 150 9.97 8.33 -2.33
CA SER A 150 10.21 6.89 -2.21
C SER A 150 9.09 6.08 -2.86
N TRP A 151 9.45 4.99 -3.52
CA TRP A 151 8.47 4.10 -4.13
C TRP A 151 8.99 2.66 -4.26
N VAL A 152 8.07 1.71 -4.36
CA VAL A 152 8.32 0.29 -4.68
C VAL A 152 7.31 -0.16 -5.73
N VAL A 153 7.79 -0.89 -6.74
CA VAL A 153 6.98 -1.58 -7.76
C VAL A 153 7.31 -3.07 -7.72
N LEU A 154 6.26 -3.89 -7.63
CA LEU A 154 6.35 -5.34 -7.77
C LEU A 154 5.61 -5.76 -9.04
N SER A 155 6.23 -6.65 -9.81
CA SER A 155 5.61 -7.30 -10.97
C SER A 155 5.77 -8.81 -10.88
N PRO A 156 4.77 -9.59 -11.30
CA PRO A 156 4.87 -11.05 -11.28
C PRO A 156 6.06 -11.56 -12.11
N GLY A 157 6.95 -12.33 -11.48
CA GLY A 157 8.09 -12.96 -12.16
C GLY A 157 9.28 -12.04 -12.44
N GLU A 158 9.26 -10.81 -11.94
CA GLU A 158 10.35 -9.85 -12.08
C GLU A 158 10.92 -9.48 -10.70
N GLU A 159 12.16 -8.98 -10.67
CA GLU A 159 12.76 -8.45 -9.45
C GLU A 159 12.01 -7.19 -8.98
N PRO A 160 11.84 -6.97 -7.66
CA PRO A 160 11.32 -5.72 -7.13
C PRO A 160 12.13 -4.53 -7.64
N MET A 161 11.45 -3.44 -8.00
CA MET A 161 12.09 -2.16 -8.29
C MET A 161 11.73 -1.17 -7.18
N TRP A 162 12.69 -0.36 -6.76
CA TRP A 162 12.46 0.64 -5.74
C TRP A 162 13.37 1.84 -5.93
N GLU A 163 13.01 2.95 -5.31
CA GLU A 163 13.85 4.11 -5.20
C GLU A 163 13.63 4.80 -3.85
N ARG A 164 14.74 5.27 -3.26
CA ARG A 164 14.76 6.11 -2.03
C ARG A 164 13.98 5.52 -0.85
N VAL A 165 13.85 4.19 -0.79
CA VAL A 165 13.27 3.49 0.37
C VAL A 165 14.27 3.47 1.54
N PRO A 166 13.81 3.23 2.78
CA PRO A 166 14.72 3.08 3.92
C PRO A 166 15.75 1.99 3.68
N GLN A 167 17.00 2.23 4.08
CA GLN A 167 18.12 1.28 3.89
C GLN A 167 17.77 -0.15 4.34
N LYS A 168 17.08 -0.30 5.48
CA LYS A 168 16.66 -1.62 5.97
C LYS A 168 15.69 -2.33 5.02
N LEU A 169 14.76 -1.59 4.42
CA LEU A 169 13.84 -2.16 3.44
C LEU A 169 14.58 -2.51 2.15
N GLU A 170 15.52 -1.67 1.71
CA GLU A 170 16.39 -1.95 0.58
C GLU A 170 17.19 -3.26 0.77
N GLU A 171 17.84 -3.44 1.93
CA GLU A 171 18.57 -4.67 2.28
C GLU A 171 17.68 -5.93 2.26
N ILE A 172 16.39 -5.78 2.56
CA ILE A 172 15.40 -6.86 2.51
C ILE A 172 14.95 -7.12 1.07
N LEU A 173 14.68 -6.06 0.28
CA LEU A 173 14.25 -6.16 -1.12
C LEU A 173 15.34 -6.73 -2.04
N MET A 174 16.62 -6.62 -1.67
CA MET A 174 17.74 -7.26 -2.37
C MET A 174 17.80 -8.78 -2.17
N GLN A 175 17.05 -9.35 -1.23
CA GLN A 175 17.05 -10.79 -0.99
C GLN A 175 16.15 -11.49 -2.01
N PRO A 176 16.51 -12.70 -2.47
CA PRO A 176 15.75 -13.43 -3.50
C PRO A 176 14.50 -14.12 -2.92
N GLU A 177 13.76 -13.42 -2.06
CA GLU A 177 12.52 -13.91 -1.46
C GLU A 177 11.31 -13.32 -2.21
N PRO A 178 10.31 -14.14 -2.61
CA PRO A 178 9.13 -13.65 -3.30
C PRO A 178 8.30 -12.70 -2.42
N VAL A 179 8.31 -11.41 -2.76
CA VAL A 179 7.54 -10.37 -2.09
C VAL A 179 6.18 -10.23 -2.76
N LYS A 180 5.11 -10.24 -1.96
CA LYS A 180 3.73 -10.13 -2.45
C LYS A 180 3.22 -8.69 -2.45
N SER A 181 3.50 -7.94 -1.39
CA SER A 181 3.08 -6.54 -1.29
C SER A 181 3.97 -5.77 -0.33
N VAL A 182 4.20 -4.49 -0.65
CA VAL A 182 4.89 -3.51 0.20
C VAL A 182 3.96 -2.32 0.38
N TYR A 183 3.97 -1.74 1.57
CA TYR A 183 3.25 -0.52 1.92
C TYR A 183 4.24 0.43 2.56
N LEU A 184 4.41 1.61 1.98
CA LEU A 184 5.18 2.72 2.52
C LEU A 184 4.23 3.70 3.19
N SER A 185 4.69 4.34 4.26
CA SER A 185 3.96 5.43 4.89
C SER A 185 4.13 6.74 4.11
N LEU A 186 3.03 7.51 4.02
CA LEU A 186 3.01 8.83 3.41
C LEU A 186 3.39 9.95 4.40
N ASP A 187 3.42 9.66 5.71
CA ASP A 187 3.66 10.61 6.78
C ASP A 187 4.97 10.39 7.58
N ASP A 188 5.58 9.21 7.45
CA ASP A 188 6.85 8.85 8.09
C ASP A 188 7.68 7.92 7.19
N GLU A 189 8.77 8.44 6.64
CA GLU A 189 9.68 7.70 5.75
C GLU A 189 10.22 6.40 6.35
N ARG A 190 10.24 6.26 7.69
CA ARG A 190 10.78 5.08 8.36
C ARG A 190 9.77 3.96 8.46
N GLN A 191 8.49 4.23 8.23
CA GLN A 191 7.44 3.26 8.44
C GLN A 191 7.12 2.50 7.15
N TRP A 192 7.08 1.17 7.27
CA TRP A 192 6.74 0.29 6.16
C TRP A 192 6.17 -1.03 6.67
N PHE A 193 5.40 -1.68 5.80
CA PHE A 193 4.86 -3.03 6.01
C PHE A 193 5.09 -3.84 4.73
N MET A 194 5.46 -5.10 4.88
CA MET A 194 5.70 -6.02 3.77
C MET A 194 5.10 -7.39 4.06
N GLU A 195 4.48 -8.00 3.05
CA GLU A 195 4.00 -9.38 3.05
C GLU A 195 4.74 -10.16 1.95
N TYR A 196 5.26 -11.33 2.30
CA TYR A 196 5.83 -12.30 1.36
C TYR A 196 4.74 -13.18 0.74
N GLU A 197 5.04 -13.88 -0.36
CA GLU A 197 4.06 -14.79 -0.99
C GLU A 197 3.61 -15.95 -0.09
N ASP A 198 4.47 -16.37 0.84
CA ASP A 198 4.18 -17.42 1.82
C ASP A 198 3.32 -16.96 3.02
N GLY A 199 3.01 -15.65 3.10
CA GLY A 199 2.19 -15.06 4.14
C GLY A 199 2.97 -14.51 5.34
N ARG A 200 4.29 -14.74 5.43
CA ARG A 200 5.14 -14.04 6.41
C ARG A 200 5.05 -12.54 6.18
N THR A 201 5.17 -11.77 7.27
CA THR A 201 5.18 -10.31 7.19
C THR A 201 6.36 -9.74 7.96
N LEU A 202 6.87 -8.61 7.48
CA LEU A 202 7.86 -7.79 8.16
C LEU A 202 7.33 -6.36 8.20
N MET A 203 7.58 -5.66 9.30
CA MET A 203 7.14 -4.28 9.41
C MET A 203 8.07 -3.46 10.29
N LEU A 204 8.15 -2.17 9.98
CA LEU A 204 8.69 -1.16 10.88
C LEU A 204 7.54 -0.17 11.14
N THR A 205 6.86 -0.32 12.27
CA THR A 205 5.75 0.55 12.70
C THR A 205 5.92 0.94 14.17
N PRO A 206 5.20 1.97 14.66
CA PRO A 206 5.21 2.30 16.07
C PRO A 206 4.90 1.08 16.96
N ASN A 207 5.67 0.90 18.04
CA ASN A 207 5.52 -0.26 18.95
C ASN A 207 4.10 -0.43 19.50
N ALA A 208 3.36 0.68 19.65
CA ALA A 208 1.97 0.65 20.09
C ALA A 208 1.04 -0.05 19.08
N TRP A 209 1.34 0.06 17.78
CA TRP A 209 0.56 -0.55 16.71
C TRP A 209 0.85 -2.03 16.56
N ASN A 210 2.10 -2.46 16.74
CA ASN A 210 2.49 -3.88 16.64
C ASN A 210 1.58 -4.80 17.48
N LYS A 211 1.19 -4.39 18.69
CA LYS A 211 0.29 -5.16 19.56
C LYS A 211 -1.13 -5.28 19.00
N LYS A 212 -1.55 -4.31 18.19
CA LYS A 212 -2.87 -4.26 17.56
C LYS A 212 -2.87 -4.92 16.19
N ILE A 213 -1.78 -4.83 15.43
CA ILE A 213 -1.62 -5.40 14.09
C ILE A 213 -1.44 -6.92 14.14
N LYS A 214 -0.52 -7.42 14.98
CA LYS A 214 -0.13 -8.84 15.00
C LYS A 214 -1.28 -9.84 15.15
N PRO A 215 -2.28 -9.61 16.01
CA PRO A 215 -3.43 -10.52 16.14
C PRO A 215 -4.27 -10.67 14.85
N HIS A 216 -4.07 -9.77 13.87
CA HIS A 216 -4.82 -9.77 12.61
C HIS A 216 -4.03 -10.32 11.44
N LEU A 217 -2.79 -10.72 11.62
CA LEU A 217 -1.99 -11.35 10.56
C LEU A 217 -2.42 -12.82 10.42
N ASP A 218 -2.45 -13.31 9.18
CA ASP A 218 -2.85 -14.70 8.88
C ASP A 218 -1.84 -15.76 9.40
N ASP A 219 -0.69 -15.37 9.99
CA ASP A 219 0.39 -16.28 10.45
C ASP A 219 0.88 -15.98 11.89
N PRO A 220 0.79 -16.95 12.84
CA PRO A 220 1.32 -16.83 14.20
C PRO A 220 2.87 -16.91 14.33
N ASP A 221 3.59 -17.39 13.31
CA ASP A 221 5.06 -17.59 13.37
C ASP A 221 5.88 -16.31 13.05
N THR A 222 5.21 -15.18 12.78
CA THR A 222 5.81 -13.84 12.64
C THR A 222 6.64 -13.38 13.86
N THR A 223 6.50 -14.04 15.01
CA THR A 223 7.20 -13.66 16.25
C THR A 223 8.68 -14.06 16.31
N ALA A 224 9.13 -15.07 15.56
CA ALA A 224 10.48 -15.62 15.72
C ALA A 224 11.57 -14.76 15.06
N LEU A 225 11.34 -14.24 13.84
CA LEU A 225 12.33 -13.42 13.12
C LEU A 225 12.43 -11.99 13.67
N GLU A 226 11.32 -11.42 14.15
CA GLU A 226 11.32 -10.04 14.65
C GLU A 226 12.08 -9.84 15.97
N LEU A 227 12.10 -10.85 16.86
CA LEU A 227 12.86 -10.78 18.12
C LEU A 227 14.36 -10.79 17.87
N GLU A 228 14.85 -11.64 16.96
CA GLU A 228 16.28 -11.72 16.64
C GLU A 228 16.78 -10.42 15.97
N TYR A 229 15.97 -9.81 15.10
CA TYR A 229 16.30 -8.53 14.45
C TYR A 229 16.10 -7.29 15.35
N ALA A 230 15.14 -7.29 16.27
CA ALA A 230 14.97 -6.19 17.25
C ALA A 230 16.11 -6.14 18.28
N TYR A 231 16.65 -7.30 18.68
CA TYR A 231 17.84 -7.35 19.53
C TYR A 231 19.11 -6.88 18.81
N ALA A 232 19.26 -7.19 17.51
CA ALA A 232 20.37 -6.67 16.70
C ALA A 232 20.35 -5.14 16.57
N LEU A 233 19.16 -4.52 16.51
CA LEU A 233 18.99 -3.07 16.48
C LEU A 233 19.36 -2.38 17.80
N GLN A 234 19.09 -2.98 18.95
CA GLN A 234 19.53 -2.41 20.24
C GLN A 234 21.04 -2.55 20.46
N ALA A 235 21.67 -3.58 19.90
CA ALA A 235 23.12 -3.80 20.03
C ALA A 235 23.97 -2.82 19.18
N ASN A 236 23.48 -2.39 18.00
CA ASN A 236 24.24 -1.54 17.07
C ASN A 236 24.11 -0.03 17.32
N VAL A 237 23.17 0.42 18.14
CA VAL A 237 23.07 1.84 18.56
C VAL A 237 24.13 2.20 19.62
N GLY A 238 24.83 1.21 20.20
CA GLY A 238 25.88 1.41 21.21
C GLY A 238 27.31 1.53 20.70
N SER A 239 27.60 1.40 19.40
CA SER A 239 28.99 1.20 18.91
C SER A 239 29.41 2.05 17.70
N SER A 240 28.77 3.19 17.42
CA SER A 240 29.29 4.14 16.42
C SER A 240 30.22 5.18 17.05
N SER A 241 31.45 4.78 17.37
CA SER A 241 32.59 5.69 17.40
C SER A 241 33.11 5.84 15.98
N TYR A 242 32.77 6.95 15.32
CA TYR A 242 33.29 7.32 14.01
C TYR A 242 34.82 7.37 14.02
N ARG A 243 35.47 6.57 13.16
CA ARG A 243 36.80 6.86 12.65
C ARG A 243 36.64 7.44 11.25
N VAL A 244 36.96 8.72 11.14
CA VAL A 244 37.20 9.42 9.88
C VAL A 244 38.52 8.93 9.31
N PHE A 245 38.50 8.42 8.08
CA PHE A 245 39.58 8.56 7.10
C PHE A 245 38.96 8.61 5.70
#